data_AF-X1B8W0-F1
#
_entry.id   AF-X1B8W0-F1
#
_cell.length_a   1.000
_cell.length_b   1.000
_cell.length_c   1.000
_cell.angle_alpha   90.00
_cell.angle_beta   90.00
_cell.angle_gamma   90.00
#
_symmetry.space_group_name_H-M   'P 1'
#
loop_
_entity.id
_entity.type
_entity.pdbx_description
1 polymer ?
#
loop_
_entity_poly.entity_id
_entity_poly.type
_entity_poly.pdbx_seq_one_letter_code
_entity_poly.pdbx_strand_id
1 'polypeptide(L)'
;MMLNSIIEIINLAKINKNDFIKFNPKRELDSNDFESGMNNFPFSALHYESTLSKGELYHIHNDLFNTPPTNFEVIKSINSYIDAEALIKNYRFDEATQLLNESLKIFNKNRQKKVVVSILLKLREIATLLNQEDIAVNYLRSALGVAKSGEVPIDYIIKIHYYLGKWLFEKEEYDKAMEHFNIIVKFLENEESSMDKDEFLGMAYLYGL
;
A
#
# COMPACT_ATOMS: atom_id res chain seq x y z
N MET A 1 19.71 -15.90 -2.74
CA MET A 1 19.95 -16.30 -1.33
C MET A 1 19.03 -17.43 -0.86
N MET A 2 17.71 -17.39 -1.12
CA MET A 2 16.76 -18.46 -0.71
C MET A 2 17.11 -19.88 -1.21
N LEU A 3 17.61 -20.02 -2.44
CA LEU A 3 17.93 -21.32 -3.02
C LEU A 3 19.02 -22.06 -2.23
N ASN A 4 20.03 -21.33 -1.73
CA ASN A 4 21.14 -21.93 -0.98
C ASN A 4 20.69 -22.36 0.42
N SER A 5 19.80 -21.60 1.06
CA SER A 5 19.22 -21.95 2.35
C SER A 5 18.31 -23.18 2.27
N ILE A 6 17.53 -23.32 1.19
CA ILE A 6 16.71 -24.52 0.94
C ILE A 6 17.60 -25.74 0.67
N ILE A 7 18.68 -25.58 -0.10
CA ILE A 7 19.66 -26.65 -0.35
C ILE A 7 20.37 -27.08 0.94
N GLU A 8 20.72 -26.14 1.82
CA GLU A 8 21.29 -26.46 3.14
C GLU A 8 20.32 -27.22 4.03
N ILE A 9 19.04 -26.84 4.07
CA ILE A 9 18.00 -27.56 4.83
C ILE A 9 17.79 -28.98 4.29
N ILE A 10 17.79 -29.14 2.96
CA ILE A 10 17.68 -30.45 2.28
C ILE A 10 18.91 -31.33 2.51
N ASN A 11 20.09 -30.74 2.72
CA ASN A 11 21.33 -31.46 2.99
C ASN A 11 21.53 -31.76 4.49
N LEU A 12 21.04 -30.91 5.39
CA LEU A 12 21.15 -31.05 6.85
C LEU A 12 20.18 -32.09 7.41
N ALA A 13 18.97 -32.14 6.88
CA ALA A 13 18.06 -33.25 7.13
C ALA A 13 18.41 -34.34 6.11
N LYS A 14 18.77 -35.56 6.54
CA LYS A 14 18.93 -36.73 5.66
C LYS A 14 17.57 -37.11 5.04
N ILE A 15 16.99 -36.25 4.21
CA ILE A 15 15.69 -36.49 3.60
C ILE A 15 15.93 -37.41 2.41
N ASN A 16 15.34 -38.60 2.49
CA ASN A 16 15.40 -39.59 1.45
C ASN A 16 14.68 -39.03 0.22
N LYS A 17 15.43 -38.70 -0.84
CA LYS A 17 14.87 -38.18 -2.11
C LYS A 17 13.75 -39.05 -2.68
N ASN A 18 13.68 -40.32 -2.30
CA ASN A 18 12.61 -41.24 -2.71
C ASN A 18 11.23 -40.92 -2.10
N ASP A 19 11.15 -40.18 -1.00
CA ASP A 19 9.89 -39.80 -0.36
C ASP A 19 9.14 -38.76 -1.21
N PHE A 20 9.87 -37.92 -1.95
CA PHE A 20 9.29 -36.97 -2.90
C PHE A 20 8.91 -37.57 -4.25
N ILE A 21 9.52 -38.71 -4.63
CA ILE A 21 9.24 -39.40 -5.90
C ILE A 21 7.94 -40.23 -5.81
N LYS A 22 7.49 -40.60 -4.60
CA LYS A 22 6.32 -41.45 -4.37
C LYS A 22 5.06 -40.69 -3.97
N PHE A 23 4.89 -39.45 -4.40
CA PHE A 23 3.60 -38.80 -4.21
C PHE A 23 2.57 -39.35 -5.20
N ASN A 24 1.73 -40.27 -4.73
CA ASN A 24 0.59 -40.81 -5.47
C ASN A 24 -0.70 -40.23 -4.86
N PRO A 25 -1.29 -39.17 -5.46
CA PRO A 25 -2.46 -38.48 -4.92
C PRO A 25 -3.61 -39.43 -4.56
N LYS A 26 -3.76 -40.50 -5.34
CA LYS A 26 -4.82 -41.50 -5.14
C LYS A 26 -4.65 -42.25 -3.82
N ARG A 27 -3.42 -42.60 -3.45
CA ARG A 27 -3.13 -43.32 -2.20
C ARG A 27 -3.39 -42.46 -0.96
N GLU A 28 -3.09 -41.16 -1.05
CA GLU A 28 -3.26 -40.23 0.08
C GLU A 28 -4.73 -39.84 0.29
N LEU A 29 -5.51 -39.73 -0.79
CA LEU A 29 -6.98 -39.55 -0.70
C LEU A 29 -7.70 -40.77 -0.13
N ASP A 30 -7.13 -41.95 -0.31
CA ASP A 30 -7.64 -43.22 0.25
C ASP A 30 -7.04 -43.54 1.65
N SER A 31 -6.26 -42.63 2.24
CA SER A 31 -5.67 -42.84 3.56
C SER A 31 -6.70 -42.61 4.68
N ASN A 32 -6.59 -43.37 5.77
CA ASN A 32 -7.47 -43.21 6.93
C ASN A 32 -7.36 -41.84 7.61
N ASP A 33 -6.28 -41.11 7.33
CA ASP A 33 -6.01 -39.80 7.90
C ASP A 33 -6.60 -38.66 7.04
N PHE A 34 -7.12 -38.94 5.84
CA PHE A 34 -7.76 -37.93 4.98
C PHE A 34 -9.24 -37.74 5.35
N GLU A 35 -9.60 -36.51 5.71
CA GLU A 35 -10.97 -36.15 6.06
C GLU A 35 -11.59 -35.27 4.96
N SER A 36 -12.61 -35.81 4.29
CA SER A 36 -13.32 -35.11 3.21
C SER A 36 -13.92 -33.80 3.72
N GLY A 37 -13.54 -32.68 3.08
CA GLY A 37 -14.01 -31.33 3.43
C GLY A 37 -13.15 -30.60 4.46
N MET A 38 -12.17 -31.25 5.08
CA MET A 38 -11.26 -30.62 6.06
C MET A 38 -9.93 -30.15 5.46
N ASN A 39 -9.70 -30.38 4.16
CA ASN A 39 -8.48 -29.97 3.43
C ASN A 39 -7.17 -30.35 4.16
N ASN A 40 -7.13 -31.51 4.82
CA ASN A 40 -5.99 -31.99 5.61
C ASN A 40 -4.90 -32.67 4.76
N PHE A 41 -4.82 -32.32 3.49
CA PHE A 41 -3.86 -32.87 2.54
C PHE A 41 -2.48 -32.21 2.73
N PRO A 42 -1.34 -32.91 2.58
CA PRO A 42 -0.01 -32.30 2.75
C PRO A 42 0.27 -31.12 1.81
N PHE A 43 -0.38 -31.12 0.64
CA PHE A 43 -0.32 -30.00 -0.30
C PHE A 43 -1.30 -28.87 0.04
N SER A 44 -2.18 -28.99 1.03
CA SER A 44 -2.94 -27.82 1.49
C SER A 44 -2.01 -26.80 2.12
N ALA A 45 -0.99 -27.23 2.86
CA ALA A 45 0.06 -26.33 3.36
C ALA A 45 0.88 -25.72 2.22
N LEU A 46 1.30 -26.51 1.22
CA LEU A 46 2.03 -25.99 0.04
C LEU A 46 1.16 -25.14 -0.90
N HIS A 47 -0.13 -25.44 -0.99
CA HIS A 47 -1.11 -24.64 -1.74
C HIS A 47 -1.42 -23.36 -0.99
N TYR A 48 -1.50 -23.40 0.34
CA TYR A 48 -1.64 -22.25 1.21
C TYR A 48 -0.39 -21.36 1.15
N GLU A 49 0.80 -21.94 1.21
CA GLU A 49 2.07 -21.23 0.98
C GLU A 49 2.19 -20.71 -0.46
N SER A 50 1.73 -21.48 -1.45
CA SER A 50 1.71 -21.01 -2.85
C SER A 50 0.73 -19.86 -3.04
N THR A 51 -0.45 -19.88 -2.45
CA THR A 51 -1.44 -18.80 -2.50
C THR A 51 -0.95 -17.57 -1.72
N LEU A 52 -0.29 -17.78 -0.58
CA LEU A 52 0.45 -16.73 0.16
C LEU A 52 1.54 -16.10 -0.72
N SER A 53 2.38 -16.93 -1.37
CA SER A 53 3.52 -16.47 -2.20
C SER A 53 3.09 -15.80 -3.49
N LYS A 54 1.91 -16.15 -4.02
CA LYS A 54 1.29 -15.55 -5.22
C LYS A 54 0.48 -14.28 -4.91
N GLY A 55 0.39 -13.88 -3.63
CA GLY A 55 -0.37 -12.70 -3.21
C GLY A 55 -1.89 -12.87 -3.32
N GLU A 56 -2.39 -14.11 -3.33
CA GLU A 56 -3.83 -14.42 -3.47
C GLU A 56 -4.59 -14.31 -2.14
N LEU A 57 -3.90 -14.31 -1.00
CA LEU A 57 -4.43 -13.66 0.20
C LEU A 57 -4.23 -12.18 -0.01
N TYR A 58 -5.35 -11.44 -0.06
CA TYR A 58 -5.52 -9.98 -0.13
C TYR A 58 -4.19 -9.23 -0.23
N HIS A 59 -4.01 -8.36 -1.23
CA HIS A 59 -2.99 -7.32 -1.17
C HIS A 59 -3.28 -6.40 0.03
N ILE A 60 -2.99 -6.87 1.24
CA ILE A 60 -3.08 -6.11 2.45
C ILE A 60 -1.95 -5.13 2.27
N HIS A 61 -2.34 -3.87 2.09
CA HIS A 61 -1.46 -2.72 2.05
C HIS A 61 -0.80 -2.53 3.42
N ASN A 62 -0.03 -3.52 3.86
CA ASN A 62 0.70 -3.55 5.12
C ASN A 62 1.71 -2.41 5.19
N ASP A 63 2.21 -2.02 4.02
CA ASP A 63 3.08 -0.88 3.82
C ASP A 63 2.38 0.45 4.16
N LEU A 64 1.05 0.56 4.06
CA LEU A 64 0.34 1.79 4.38
C LEU A 64 0.25 2.06 5.89
N PHE A 65 0.45 1.06 6.75
CA PHE A 65 0.40 1.25 8.19
C PHE A 65 1.68 1.92 8.72
N ASN A 66 1.50 2.88 9.63
CA ASN A 66 2.61 3.45 10.41
C ASN A 66 3.07 2.48 11.50
N THR A 67 2.11 1.79 12.11
CA THR A 67 2.32 0.85 13.20
C THR A 67 1.43 -0.37 12.99
N PRO A 68 1.83 -1.55 13.49
CA PRO A 68 1.02 -2.76 13.36
C PRO A 68 -0.43 -2.52 13.83
N PRO A 69 -1.44 -3.01 13.09
CA PRO A 69 -2.84 -2.87 13.49
C PRO A 69 -3.09 -3.42 14.89
N THR A 70 -3.65 -2.58 15.77
CA THR A 70 -3.88 -2.95 17.18
C THR A 70 -5.28 -3.52 17.44
N ASN A 71 -6.17 -3.48 16.46
CA ASN A 71 -7.54 -3.98 16.58
C ASN A 71 -8.11 -4.42 15.22
N PHE A 72 -9.18 -5.23 15.28
CA PHE A 72 -9.86 -5.74 14.10
C PHE A 72 -10.56 -4.66 13.27
N GLU A 73 -10.91 -3.49 13.84
CA GLU A 73 -11.52 -2.40 13.07
C GLU A 73 -10.53 -1.84 12.04
N VAL A 74 -9.27 -1.63 12.43
CA VAL A 74 -8.20 -1.18 11.54
C VAL A 74 -7.95 -2.21 10.44
N ILE A 75 -7.93 -3.50 10.78
CA ILE A 75 -7.78 -4.58 9.79
C ILE A 75 -8.96 -4.60 8.82
N LYS A 76 -10.20 -4.50 9.30
CA LYS A 76 -11.38 -4.47 8.41
C LYS A 76 -11.39 -3.24 7.51
N SER A 77 -10.96 -2.09 8.02
CA SER A 77 -10.91 -0.84 7.25
C SER A 77 -9.94 -0.89 6.08
N ILE A 78 -8.91 -1.74 6.12
CA ILE A 78 -8.01 -1.90 4.98
C ILE A 78 -8.72 -2.54 3.79
N ASN A 79 -9.68 -3.42 4.04
CA ASN A 79 -10.48 -4.03 2.98
C ASN A 79 -11.37 -2.98 2.31
N SER A 80 -12.00 -2.11 3.10
CA SER A 80 -12.77 -0.98 2.57
C SER A 80 -11.92 -0.02 1.72
N TYR A 81 -10.65 0.18 2.10
CA TYR A 81 -9.70 0.94 1.26
C TYR A 81 -9.42 0.23 -0.07
N ILE A 82 -9.14 -1.08 -0.06
CA ILE A 82 -8.88 -1.88 -1.27
C ILE A 82 -10.10 -1.91 -2.19
N ASP A 83 -11.29 -2.12 -1.62
CA ASP A 83 -12.56 -2.13 -2.34
C ASP A 83 -12.81 -0.77 -3.00
N ALA A 84 -12.50 0.33 -2.28
CA ALA A 84 -12.58 1.66 -2.87
C ALA A 84 -11.63 1.85 -4.06
N GLU A 85 -10.41 1.30 -4.03
CA GLU A 85 -9.50 1.35 -5.18
C GLU A 85 -10.07 0.62 -6.41
N ALA A 86 -10.72 -0.53 -6.19
CA ALA A 86 -11.41 -1.24 -7.27
C ALA A 86 -12.59 -0.44 -7.82
N LEU A 87 -13.36 0.24 -6.96
CA LEU A 87 -14.47 1.10 -7.37
C LEU A 87 -14.00 2.33 -8.17
N ILE A 88 -12.89 2.96 -7.77
CA ILE A 88 -12.28 4.09 -8.52
C ILE A 88 -11.92 3.66 -9.94
N LYS A 89 -11.28 2.49 -10.11
CA LYS A 89 -10.93 1.93 -11.43
C LYS A 89 -12.16 1.68 -12.32
N ASN A 90 -13.31 1.43 -11.70
CA ASN A 90 -14.58 1.21 -12.36
C ASN A 90 -15.46 2.47 -12.43
N TYR A 91 -14.91 3.67 -12.17
CA TYR A 91 -15.61 4.96 -12.19
C TYR A 91 -16.80 5.06 -11.22
N ARG A 92 -16.87 4.20 -10.20
CA ARG A 92 -17.92 4.22 -9.16
C ARG A 92 -17.50 5.15 -8.01
N PHE A 93 -17.40 6.43 -8.32
CA PHE A 93 -16.80 7.44 -7.44
C PHE A 93 -17.56 7.70 -6.14
N ASP A 94 -18.90 7.67 -6.17
CA ASP A 94 -19.72 7.92 -4.97
C ASP A 94 -19.50 6.83 -3.92
N GLU A 95 -19.55 5.57 -4.34
CA GLU A 95 -19.34 4.41 -3.47
C GLU A 95 -17.90 4.34 -2.95
N ALA A 96 -16.92 4.63 -3.81
CA ALA A 96 -15.52 4.74 -3.40
C ALA A 96 -15.33 5.83 -2.34
N THR A 97 -15.95 6.99 -2.54
CA THR A 97 -15.89 8.13 -1.61
C THR A 97 -16.50 7.77 -0.26
N GLN A 98 -17.62 7.04 -0.25
CA GLN A 98 -18.24 6.58 0.99
C GLN A 98 -17.29 5.64 1.77
N LEU A 99 -16.77 4.60 1.12
CA LEU A 99 -15.86 3.63 1.76
C LEU A 99 -14.58 4.30 2.27
N LEU A 100 -14.01 5.23 1.49
CA LEU A 100 -12.83 5.99 1.89
C LEU A 100 -13.10 6.87 3.11
N ASN A 101 -14.24 7.56 3.17
CA ASN A 101 -14.59 8.40 4.32
C ASN A 101 -14.86 7.60 5.60
N GLU A 102 -15.47 6.42 5.49
CA GLU A 102 -15.67 5.51 6.62
C GLU A 102 -14.32 5.00 7.14
N SER A 103 -13.44 4.56 6.24
CA SER A 103 -12.09 4.09 6.56
C SER A 103 -11.23 5.20 7.17
N LEU A 104 -11.31 6.42 6.63
CA LEU A 104 -10.58 7.59 7.09
C LEU A 104 -10.81 7.86 8.58
N LYS A 105 -12.05 7.76 9.04
CA LYS A 105 -12.42 7.96 10.46
C LYS A 105 -11.70 6.96 11.37
N ILE A 106 -11.66 5.70 10.95
CA ILE A 106 -11.05 4.62 11.73
C ILE A 106 -9.52 4.78 11.75
N PHE A 107 -8.89 5.01 10.61
CA PHE A 107 -7.44 5.20 10.54
C PHE A 107 -6.96 6.46 11.27
N ASN A 108 -7.72 7.55 11.20
CA ASN A 108 -7.43 8.77 11.93
C ASN A 108 -7.52 8.57 13.45
N LYS A 109 -8.57 7.89 13.94
CA LYS A 109 -8.72 7.51 15.36
C LYS A 109 -7.54 6.68 15.86
N ASN A 110 -7.00 5.81 15.01
CA ASN A 110 -5.89 4.91 15.33
C ASN A 110 -4.51 5.47 14.97
N ARG A 111 -4.41 6.78 14.63
CA ARG A 111 -3.15 7.48 14.30
C ARG A 111 -2.35 6.84 13.16
N GLN A 112 -3.03 6.19 12.21
CA GLN A 112 -2.42 5.63 11.00
C GLN A 112 -2.27 6.73 9.93
N LYS A 113 -1.41 7.72 10.20
CA LYS A 113 -1.24 8.94 9.40
C LYS A 113 -0.90 8.70 7.93
N LYS A 114 -0.07 7.70 7.61
CA LYS A 114 0.29 7.35 6.22
C LYS A 114 -0.95 6.92 5.43
N VAL A 115 -1.76 6.01 5.97
CA VAL A 115 -3.04 5.61 5.35
C VAL A 115 -3.99 6.80 5.22
N VAL A 116 -4.10 7.63 6.27
CA VAL A 116 -4.95 8.83 6.27
C VAL A 116 -4.58 9.78 5.14
N VAL A 117 -3.30 10.08 4.96
CA VAL A 117 -2.83 10.93 3.86
C VAL A 117 -3.09 10.27 2.51
N SER A 118 -2.85 8.97 2.38
CA SER A 118 -3.15 8.22 1.15
C SER A 118 -4.63 8.32 0.75
N ILE A 119 -5.54 8.15 1.72
CA ILE A 119 -6.98 8.30 1.50
C ILE A 119 -7.33 9.72 1.06
N LEU A 120 -6.78 10.75 1.71
CA LEU A 120 -7.05 12.14 1.36
C LEU A 120 -6.57 12.47 -0.06
N LEU A 121 -5.44 11.92 -0.52
CA LEU A 121 -4.97 12.09 -1.88
C LEU A 121 -5.89 11.41 -2.92
N LYS A 122 -6.45 10.23 -2.60
CA LYS A 122 -7.44 9.55 -3.45
C LYS A 122 -8.76 10.31 -3.52
N LEU A 123 -9.27 10.77 -2.37
CA LEU A 123 -10.48 11.60 -2.31
C LEU A 123 -10.31 12.89 -3.12
N ARG A 124 -9.12 13.49 -3.07
CA ARG A 124 -8.76 14.62 -3.92
C ARG A 124 -8.81 14.26 -5.40
N GLU A 125 -8.20 13.13 -5.80
CA GLU A 125 -8.22 12.68 -7.21
C GLU A 125 -9.65 12.49 -7.71
N ILE A 126 -10.51 11.85 -6.91
CA ILE A 126 -11.93 11.70 -7.21
C ILE A 126 -12.60 13.08 -7.37
N ALA A 127 -12.38 13.99 -6.42
CA ALA A 127 -12.96 15.33 -6.48
C ALA A 127 -12.52 16.10 -7.74
N THR A 128 -11.24 16.01 -8.13
CA THR A 128 -10.74 16.58 -9.39
C THR A 128 -11.42 15.95 -10.61
N LEU A 129 -11.58 14.62 -10.65
CA LEU A 129 -12.29 13.93 -11.75
C LEU A 129 -13.77 14.35 -11.86
N LEU A 130 -14.37 14.77 -10.76
CA LEU A 130 -15.74 15.29 -10.69
C LEU A 130 -15.81 16.82 -10.88
N ASN A 131 -14.71 17.49 -11.23
CA ASN A 131 -14.58 18.94 -11.36
C ASN A 131 -14.95 19.72 -10.07
N GLN A 132 -14.72 19.12 -8.91
CA GLN A 132 -14.97 19.72 -7.59
C GLN A 132 -13.68 20.29 -6.99
N GLU A 133 -13.10 21.30 -7.65
CA GLU A 133 -11.77 21.83 -7.31
C GLU A 133 -11.66 22.35 -5.86
N ASP A 134 -12.68 23.04 -5.34
CA ASP A 134 -12.65 23.53 -3.96
C ASP A 134 -12.57 22.39 -2.93
N ILE A 135 -13.25 21.28 -3.22
CA ILE A 135 -13.24 20.07 -2.39
C ILE A 135 -11.88 19.38 -2.50
N ALA A 136 -11.34 19.25 -3.71
CA ALA A 136 -10.01 18.72 -3.97
C ALA A 136 -8.92 19.44 -3.16
N VAL A 137 -8.96 20.78 -3.13
CA VAL A 137 -8.02 21.62 -2.36
C VAL A 137 -8.22 21.44 -0.86
N ASN A 138 -9.45 21.31 -0.38
CA ASN A 138 -9.70 21.05 1.04
C ASN A 138 -9.13 19.71 1.50
N TYR A 139 -9.17 18.68 0.66
CA TYR A 139 -8.50 17.41 0.93
C TYR A 139 -6.97 17.56 0.97
N LEU A 140 -6.36 18.35 0.07
CA LEU A 140 -4.91 18.64 0.13
C LEU A 140 -4.51 19.37 1.40
N ARG A 141 -5.28 20.38 1.82
CA ARG A 141 -5.02 21.12 3.05
C ARG A 141 -5.14 20.23 4.28
N SER A 142 -6.12 19.32 4.29
CA SER A 142 -6.27 18.31 5.34
C SER A 142 -5.09 17.34 5.36
N ALA A 143 -4.65 16.87 4.18
CA ALA A 143 -3.50 15.97 4.05
C ALA A 143 -2.20 16.64 4.54
N LEU A 144 -2.00 17.93 4.19
CA LEU A 144 -0.88 18.72 4.69
C LEU A 144 -0.91 18.87 6.21
N GLY A 145 -2.10 19.09 6.79
CA GLY A 145 -2.29 19.18 8.24
C GLY A 145 -1.85 17.90 8.96
N VAL A 146 -2.19 16.73 8.40
CA VAL A 146 -1.76 15.43 8.93
C VAL A 146 -0.26 15.23 8.74
N ALA A 147 0.28 15.55 7.56
CA ALA A 147 1.70 15.38 7.23
C ALA A 147 2.64 16.23 8.10
N LYS A 148 2.23 17.44 8.48
CA LYS A 148 2.98 18.32 9.39
C LYS A 148 3.21 17.70 10.78
N SER A 149 2.41 16.72 11.18
CA SER A 149 2.55 16.03 12.46
C SER A 149 3.58 14.90 12.47
N GLY A 150 4.34 14.72 11.37
CA GLY A 150 5.37 13.69 11.23
C GLY A 150 4.82 12.29 10.95
N GLU A 151 5.72 11.31 10.80
CA GLU A 151 5.42 9.89 10.50
C GLU A 151 4.80 9.66 9.11
N VAL A 152 4.77 10.67 8.24
CA VAL A 152 4.33 10.54 6.85
C VAL A 152 5.58 10.49 5.96
N PRO A 153 5.70 9.52 5.05
CA PRO A 153 6.83 9.45 4.13
C PRO A 153 6.96 10.70 3.25
N ILE A 154 8.20 11.05 2.88
CA ILE A 154 8.53 12.29 2.16
C ILE A 154 7.82 12.36 0.80
N ASP A 155 7.65 11.24 0.10
CA ASP A 155 6.98 11.20 -1.20
C ASP A 155 5.53 11.70 -1.14
N TYR A 156 4.80 11.40 -0.06
CA TYR A 156 3.46 11.95 0.18
C TYR A 156 3.51 13.45 0.43
N ILE A 157 4.51 13.94 1.17
CA ILE A 157 4.69 15.37 1.46
C ILE A 157 4.95 16.13 0.15
N ILE A 158 5.86 15.64 -0.68
CA ILE A 158 6.18 16.20 -1.99
C ILE A 158 4.93 16.27 -2.86
N LYS A 159 4.16 15.16 -2.96
CA LYS A 159 2.90 15.13 -3.72
C LYS A 159 1.93 16.20 -3.24
N ILE A 160 1.71 16.34 -1.93
CA ILE A 160 0.80 17.36 -1.37
C ILE A 160 1.25 18.76 -1.78
N HIS A 161 2.53 19.08 -1.59
CA HIS A 161 3.08 20.40 -1.94
C HIS A 161 3.00 20.66 -3.44
N TYR A 162 3.25 19.67 -4.29
CA TYR A 162 3.15 19.80 -5.74
C TYR A 162 1.75 20.20 -6.17
N TYR A 163 0.72 19.50 -5.68
CA TYR A 163 -0.66 19.80 -6.08
C TYR A 163 -1.17 21.13 -5.52
N LEU A 164 -0.78 21.51 -4.30
CA LEU A 164 -1.10 22.84 -3.76
C LEU A 164 -0.39 23.95 -4.56
N GLY A 165 0.89 23.78 -4.89
CA GLY A 165 1.66 24.71 -5.70
C GLY A 165 1.07 24.87 -7.10
N LYS A 166 0.71 23.75 -7.76
CA LYS A 166 0.05 23.77 -9.07
C LYS A 166 -1.28 24.52 -9.02
N TRP A 167 -2.13 24.24 -8.03
CA TRP A 167 -3.41 24.93 -7.89
C TRP A 167 -3.23 26.44 -7.66
N LEU A 168 -2.28 26.85 -6.80
CA LEU A 168 -1.97 28.27 -6.59
C LEU A 168 -1.43 28.95 -7.85
N PHE A 169 -0.62 28.23 -8.63
CA PHE A 169 -0.11 28.73 -9.91
C PHE A 169 -1.25 28.97 -10.91
N GLU A 170 -2.21 28.05 -11.00
CA GLU A 170 -3.41 28.21 -11.85
C GLU A 170 -4.33 29.35 -11.37
N LYS A 171 -4.23 29.77 -10.10
CA LYS A 171 -4.90 30.95 -9.54
C LYS A 171 -4.08 32.23 -9.64
N GLU A 172 -2.94 32.19 -10.32
CA GLU A 172 -2.00 33.32 -10.46
C GLU A 172 -1.43 33.81 -9.11
N GLU A 173 -1.52 33.01 -8.05
CA GLU A 173 -0.92 33.28 -6.73
C GLU A 173 0.55 32.81 -6.71
N TYR A 174 1.37 33.37 -7.60
CA TYR A 174 2.72 32.88 -7.89
C TYR A 174 3.66 32.85 -6.68
N ASP A 175 3.61 33.85 -5.80
CA ASP A 175 4.46 33.89 -4.61
C ASP A 175 4.21 32.69 -3.70
N LYS A 176 2.94 32.35 -3.46
CA LYS A 176 2.57 31.19 -2.64
C LYS A 176 2.86 29.87 -3.35
N ALA A 177 2.64 29.81 -4.67
CA ALA A 177 3.02 28.63 -5.45
C ALA A 177 4.53 28.35 -5.33
N MET A 178 5.34 29.41 -5.43
CA MET A 178 6.79 29.33 -5.28
C MET A 178 7.22 28.84 -3.90
N GLU A 179 6.55 29.28 -2.82
CA GLU A 179 6.79 28.74 -1.47
C GLU A 179 6.60 27.21 -1.42
N HIS A 180 5.52 26.70 -2.03
CA HIS A 180 5.27 25.26 -2.08
C HIS A 180 6.35 24.51 -2.88
N PHE A 181 6.77 25.02 -4.04
CA PHE A 181 7.82 24.40 -4.84
C PHE A 181 9.19 24.45 -4.16
N ASN A 182 9.54 25.56 -3.49
CA ASN A 182 10.77 25.66 -2.73
C ASN A 182 10.85 24.65 -1.57
N ILE A 183 9.70 24.30 -0.97
CA ILE A 183 9.66 23.24 0.04
C ILE A 183 10.01 21.88 -0.58
N ILE A 184 9.49 21.58 -1.77
CA ILE A 184 9.82 20.34 -2.50
C ILE A 184 11.32 20.27 -2.80
N VAL A 185 11.89 21.35 -3.32
CA VAL A 185 13.34 21.43 -3.61
C VAL A 185 14.17 21.12 -2.37
N LYS A 186 13.83 21.72 -1.22
CA LYS A 186 14.53 21.44 0.05
C LYS A 186 14.44 19.98 0.48
N PHE A 187 13.29 19.32 0.27
CA PHE A 187 13.17 17.88 0.58
C PHE A 187 14.06 17.03 -0.35
N LEU A 188 14.07 17.34 -1.65
CA LEU A 188 14.88 16.62 -2.64
C LEU A 188 16.38 16.83 -2.42
N GLU A 189 16.84 18.05 -2.13
CA GLU A 189 18.24 18.35 -1.83
C GLU A 189 18.70 17.63 -0.56
N ASN A 190 17.84 17.56 0.46
CA ASN A 190 18.13 16.81 1.68
C ASN A 190 18.17 15.29 1.41
N GLU A 191 17.31 14.75 0.54
CA GLU A 191 17.37 13.33 0.14
C GLU A 191 18.61 13.01 -0.71
N GLU A 192 18.98 13.86 -1.68
CA GLU A 192 20.19 13.71 -2.49
C GLU A 192 21.46 13.73 -1.62
N SER A 193 21.47 14.50 -0.52
CA SER A 193 22.57 14.46 0.45
C SER A 193 22.67 13.15 1.25
N SER A 194 21.62 12.30 1.20
CA SER A 194 21.49 11.06 1.97
C SER A 194 21.50 9.78 1.12
N MET A 195 21.41 9.89 -0.21
CA MET A 195 21.32 8.78 -1.18
C MET A 195 22.39 8.89 -2.27
N ASP A 196 22.73 7.77 -2.90
CA ASP A 196 23.63 7.76 -4.07
C ASP A 196 22.91 8.35 -5.30
N LYS A 197 23.65 9.02 -6.20
CA LYS A 197 23.09 9.80 -7.32
C LYS A 197 22.18 9.00 -8.25
N ASP A 198 22.42 7.70 -8.38
CA ASP A 198 21.66 6.81 -9.26
C ASP A 198 20.26 6.46 -8.69
N GLU A 199 20.09 6.43 -7.36
CA GLU A 199 18.78 6.26 -6.73
C GLU A 199 17.91 7.53 -6.87
N PHE A 200 18.53 8.70 -6.76
CA PHE A 200 17.85 9.99 -6.94
C PHE A 200 17.31 10.16 -8.36
N LEU A 201 18.10 9.81 -9.38
CA LEU A 201 17.69 9.88 -10.79
C LEU A 201 16.50 8.96 -11.08
N GLY A 202 16.48 7.76 -10.50
CA GLY A 202 15.37 6.81 -10.63
C GLY A 202 14.08 7.33 -10.02
N MET A 203 14.16 8.02 -8.88
CA MET A 203 13.00 8.60 -8.21
C MET A 203 12.44 9.81 -8.95
N ALA A 204 13.30 10.74 -9.42
CA ALA A 204 12.87 11.88 -10.24
C ALA A 204 12.06 11.41 -11.47
N TYR A 205 12.53 10.35 -12.13
CA TYR A 205 11.85 9.75 -13.28
C TYR A 205 10.49 9.10 -12.93
N LEU A 206 10.39 8.46 -11.76
CA LEU A 206 9.14 7.83 -11.29
C LEU A 206 8.09 8.85 -10.83
N TYR A 207 8.53 10.01 -10.33
CA TYR A 207 7.63 11.08 -9.89
C TYR A 207 7.24 12.07 -11.00
N GLY A 208 7.79 11.91 -12.21
CA GLY A 208 7.48 12.78 -13.34
C GLY A 208 7.95 14.22 -13.15
N LEU A 209 9.12 14.39 -12.55
CA LEU A 209 9.89 15.63 -12.55
C LEU A 209 10.79 15.70 -13.79
#